data_AF-A0A7V9LZM9-F1
#
_entry.id   AF-A0A7V9LZM9-F1
#
_cell.length_a   1.000
_cell.length_b   1.000
_cell.length_c   1.000
_cell.angle_alpha   90.00
_cell.angle_beta   90.00
_cell.angle_gamma   90.00
#
_symmetry.space_group_name_H-M   'P 1'
#
loop_
_entity.id
_entity.type
_entity.pdbx_description
1 polymer ?
#
loop_
_entity_poly.entity_id
_entity_poly.type
_entity_poly.pdbx_seq_one_letter_code
_entity_poly.pdbx_strand_id
1 'polypeptide(L)'
;GNHLNIFFESKDEDKVQLLYKVDGLYGLVKKYFPNANAKENALLMEFVLHGLSTHSLISKKVLDGKIEFKDLMGSMLNLGTRSFSEEELDDEDFK
;
A
#
# COMPACT_ATOMS: atom_id res chain seq x y z
N GLY A 1 -0.19 7.33 9.00
CA GLY A 1 -0.63 6.95 7.65
C GLY A 1 -0.55 5.45 7.51
N ASN A 2 -1.48 4.85 6.77
CA ASN A 2 -1.53 3.39 6.59
C ASN A 2 -0.48 2.92 5.58
N HIS A 3 0.16 1.78 5.85
CA HIS A 3 1.14 1.16 4.98
C HIS A 3 0.97 -0.36 5.00
N LEU A 4 1.17 -1.01 3.85
CA LEU A 4 1.09 -2.46 3.71
C LEU A 4 2.20 -2.93 2.78
N ASN A 5 2.99 -3.91 3.23
CA ASN A 5 4.00 -4.57 2.42
C ASN A 5 3.56 -6.02 2.17
N ILE A 6 3.49 -6.42 0.89
CA ILE A 6 3.17 -7.78 0.47
C ILE A 6 4.38 -8.33 -0.28
N PHE A 7 5.01 -9.38 0.25
CA PHE A 7 6.16 -10.03 -0.38
C PHE A 7 5.70 -11.05 -1.43
N PHE A 8 6.43 -11.20 -2.53
CA PHE A 8 6.05 -12.16 -3.57
C PHE A 8 6.14 -13.62 -3.11
N GLU A 9 7.09 -13.91 -2.21
CA GLU A 9 7.33 -15.24 -1.64
C GLU A 9 6.49 -15.51 -0.37
N SER A 10 5.57 -14.61 0.02
CA SER A 10 4.74 -14.83 1.20
C SER A 10 3.71 -15.92 0.95
N LYS A 11 3.47 -16.78 1.95
CA LYS A 11 2.39 -17.77 1.89
C LYS A 11 1.03 -17.07 1.84
N ASP A 12 0.06 -17.72 1.21
CA ASP A 12 -1.31 -17.20 1.10
C ASP A 12 -1.89 -16.81 2.45
N GLU A 13 -1.72 -17.65 3.48
CA GLU A 13 -2.22 -17.37 4.83
C GLU A 13 -1.65 -16.08 5.41
N ASP A 14 -0.34 -15.86 5.29
CA ASP A 14 0.33 -14.65 5.77
C ASP A 14 -0.16 -13.41 5.02
N LYS A 15 -0.33 -13.52 3.70
CA LYS A 15 -0.90 -12.46 2.85
C LYS A 15 -2.33 -12.11 3.27
N VAL A 16 -3.16 -13.11 3.55
CA VAL A 16 -4.52 -12.89 4.06
C VAL A 16 -4.48 -12.15 5.39
N GLN A 17 -3.63 -12.56 6.33
CA GLN A 17 -3.48 -11.86 7.61
C GLN A 17 -3.02 -10.41 7.43
N LEU A 18 -2.14 -10.13 6.47
CA LEU A 18 -1.72 -8.78 6.13
C LEU A 18 -2.89 -7.93 5.61
N LEU A 19 -3.75 -8.48 4.76
CA LEU A 19 -4.93 -7.77 4.23
C LEU A 19 -5.93 -7.41 5.34
N TYR A 20 -6.12 -8.28 6.33
CA TYR A 20 -7.01 -8.01 7.48
C TYR A 20 -6.50 -6.90 8.42
N LYS A 21 -5.22 -6.51 8.34
CA LYS A 21 -4.67 -5.37 9.09
C LYS A 21 -5.03 -4.03 8.46
N VAL A 22 -5.60 -4.01 7.26
CA VAL A 22 -6.05 -2.77 6.62
C VAL A 22 -7.44 -2.42 7.14
N ASP A 23 -7.50 -1.38 7.97
CA ASP A 23 -8.74 -0.92 8.59
C ASP A 23 -9.83 -0.64 7.54
N GLY A 24 -11.01 -1.23 7.78
CA GLY A 24 -12.19 -1.06 6.92
C GLY A 24 -12.18 -1.83 5.60
N LEU A 25 -11.05 -2.42 5.18
CA LEU A 25 -10.95 -3.12 3.89
C LEU A 25 -11.87 -4.34 3.81
N TYR A 26 -11.85 -5.20 4.84
CA TYR A 26 -12.74 -6.35 4.91
C TYR A 26 -14.22 -5.93 4.99
N GLY A 27 -14.52 -4.89 5.78
CA GLY A 27 -15.88 -4.35 5.91
C GLY A 27 -16.42 -3.82 4.57
N LEU A 28 -15.57 -3.15 3.78
CA LEU A 28 -15.91 -2.69 2.43
C LEU A 28 -16.25 -3.88 1.52
N VAL A 29 -15.40 -4.91 1.50
CA VAL A 29 -15.65 -6.12 0.69
C VAL A 29 -16.95 -6.79 1.10
N LYS A 30 -17.18 -7.00 2.41
CA LYS A 30 -18.43 -7.63 2.90
C LYS A 30 -19.68 -6.80 2.62
N LYS A 31 -19.56 -5.47 2.53
CA LYS A 31 -20.68 -4.59 2.17
C LYS A 31 -21.16 -4.82 0.73
N TYR A 32 -20.24 -5.00 -0.23
CA TYR A 32 -20.59 -5.20 -1.64
C TYR A 32 -20.73 -6.67 -2.03
N PHE A 33 -20.01 -7.57 -1.35
CA PHE A 33 -19.98 -9.01 -1.61
C PHE A 33 -20.25 -9.80 -0.32
N PRO A 34 -21.48 -9.74 0.24
CA PRO A 34 -21.80 -10.36 1.52
C PRO A 34 -21.70 -11.89 1.52
N ASN A 35 -21.85 -12.52 0.35
CA ASN A 35 -21.83 -13.98 0.20
C ASN A 35 -20.46 -14.55 -0.18
N ALA A 36 -19.44 -13.70 -0.36
CA ALA A 36 -18.10 -14.16 -0.70
C ALA A 36 -17.50 -15.02 0.41
N ASN A 37 -16.93 -16.16 0.02
CA ASN A 37 -16.22 -17.08 0.92
C ASN A 37 -14.85 -16.52 1.33
N ALA A 38 -14.13 -17.20 2.23
CA ALA A 38 -12.87 -16.69 2.78
C ALA A 38 -11.81 -16.37 1.70
N LYS A 39 -11.66 -17.25 0.69
CA LYS A 39 -10.70 -17.05 -0.40
C LYS A 39 -11.12 -15.91 -1.32
N GLU A 40 -12.41 -15.84 -1.65
CA GLU A 40 -12.98 -14.75 -2.45
C GLU A 40 -12.82 -13.40 -1.74
N ASN A 41 -13.06 -13.33 -0.43
CA ASN A 41 -12.86 -12.11 0.34
C ASN A 41 -11.41 -11.64 0.26
N ALA A 42 -10.43 -12.55 0.42
CA ALA A 42 -9.02 -12.22 0.31
C ALA A 42 -8.67 -11.66 -1.08
N LEU A 43 -9.13 -12.33 -2.13
CA LEU A 43 -8.95 -11.89 -3.51
C LEU A 43 -9.55 -10.49 -3.76
N LEU A 44 -10.76 -10.26 -3.26
CA LEU A 44 -11.45 -8.98 -3.41
C LEU A 44 -10.77 -7.86 -2.63
N MET A 45 -10.24 -8.14 -1.44
CA MET A 45 -9.46 -7.17 -0.66
C MET A 45 -8.18 -6.76 -1.41
N GLU A 46 -7.48 -7.72 -2.00
CA GLU A 46 -6.32 -7.45 -2.87
C GLU A 46 -6.72 -6.65 -4.13
N PHE A 47 -7.81 -7.05 -4.78
CA PHE A 47 -8.34 -6.36 -5.95
C PHE A 47 -8.65 -4.89 -5.65
N VAL A 48 -9.27 -4.60 -4.51
CA VAL A 48 -9.55 -3.23 -4.08
C VAL A 48 -8.27 -2.42 -3.93
N LEU A 49 -7.26 -2.94 -3.22
CA LEU A 49 -5.99 -2.21 -3.05
C LEU A 49 -5.32 -1.93 -4.40
N HIS A 50 -5.30 -2.90 -5.31
CA HIS A 50 -4.79 -2.69 -6.66
C HIS A 50 -5.62 -1.67 -7.44
N GLY A 51 -6.95 -1.75 -7.42
CA GLY A 51 -7.84 -0.80 -8.09
C GLY A 51 -7.66 0.63 -7.59
N LEU A 52 -7.63 0.82 -6.27
CA LEU A 52 -7.37 2.13 -5.66
C LEU A 52 -6.03 2.71 -6.10
N SER A 53 -4.99 1.87 -6.21
CA SER A 53 -3.67 2.32 -6.65
C SER A 53 -3.63 2.72 -8.13
N THR A 54 -4.36 2.01 -8.99
CA THR A 54 -4.47 2.33 -10.42
C THR A 54 -5.16 3.69 -10.64
N HIS A 55 -6.08 4.07 -9.75
CA HIS A 55 -6.73 5.38 -9.78
C HIS A 55 -6.03 6.45 -8.92
N SER A 56 -4.77 6.20 -8.52
CA SER A 56 -3.95 7.14 -7.71
C SER A 56 -4.59 7.59 -6.39
N LEU A 57 -5.53 6.80 -5.85
CA LEU A 57 -6.16 7.07 -4.54
C LEU A 57 -5.25 6.64 -3.38
N ILE A 58 -4.39 5.64 -3.64
CA ILE A 58 -3.30 5.23 -2.77
C ILE A 58 -2.04 5.05 -3.60
N SER A 59 -0.86 5.14 -2.97
CA SER A 59 0.41 4.85 -3.63
C SER A 59 0.62 3.33 -3.71
N LYS A 60 1.16 2.86 -4.84
CA LYS A 60 1.69 1.51 -5.02
C LYS A 60 3.12 1.61 -5.55
N LYS A 61 4.07 1.00 -4.85
CA LYS A 61 5.45 0.86 -5.30
C LYS A 61 5.80 -0.62 -5.41
N VAL A 62 6.27 -1.03 -6.58
CA VAL A 62 6.82 -2.37 -6.78
C VAL A 62 8.33 -2.26 -6.54
N LEU A 63 8.81 -3.03 -5.57
CA LEU A 63 10.22 -3.12 -5.20
C LEU A 63 10.67 -4.56 -5.44
N ASP A 64 11.98 -4.79 -5.43
CA ASP A 64 12.51 -6.13 -5.59
C ASP A 64 11.94 -7.07 -4.50
N GLY A 65 11.25 -8.12 -4.92
CA GLY A 65 10.60 -9.08 -4.04
C GLY A 65 9.30 -8.66 -3.34
N LYS A 66 8.78 -7.43 -3.52
CA LYS A 66 7.55 -6.99 -2.81
C LYS A 66 6.75 -5.86 -3.47
N ILE A 67 5.47 -5.77 -3.10
CA ILE A 67 4.60 -4.63 -3.38
C ILE A 67 4.35 -3.86 -2.08
N GLU A 68 4.52 -2.55 -2.13
CA GLU A 68 4.22 -1.64 -1.05
C GLU A 68 3.00 -0.77 -1.42
N PHE A 69 1.98 -0.76 -0.56
CA PHE A 69 0.88 0.19 -0.61
C PHE A 69 1.01 1.22 0.50
N LYS A 70 0.79 2.49 0.18
CA LYS A 70 0.85 3.60 1.15
C LYS A 70 -0.29 4.58 0.93
N ASP A 71 -0.78 5.15 2.03
CA ASP A 71 -1.65 6.32 1.99
C ASP A 71 -0.95 7.49 1.27
N LEU A 72 -1.65 8.11 0.32
CA LEU A 72 -1.14 9.21 -0.49
C LEU A 72 -0.86 10.45 0.37
N MET A 73 -1.73 10.78 1.32
CA MET A 73 -1.55 11.94 2.21
C MET A 73 -0.36 11.72 3.15
N GLY A 74 -0.25 10.51 3.71
CA GLY A 74 0.91 10.12 4.49
C GLY A 74 2.21 10.17 3.68
N SER A 75 2.15 9.85 2.38
CA SER A 75 3.31 9.89 1.49
C SER A 75 3.72 11.32 1.13
N MET A 76 2.77 12.22 0.85
CA MET A 76 3.07 13.63 0.57
C MET A 76 3.62 14.37 1.79
N LEU A 77 3.08 14.13 2.99
CA LEU A 77 3.58 14.75 4.21
C LEU A 77 5.02 14.33 4.52
N ASN A 78 5.35 13.04 4.36
CA ASN A 78 6.73 12.55 4.52
C ASN A 78 7.69 13.10 3.44
N LEU A 79 7.21 13.32 2.21
CA LEU A 79 8.01 13.95 1.15
C LEU A 79 8.29 15.40 1.47
N GLY A 80 7.29 16.16 1.94
CA GLY A 80 7.49 17.54 2.40
C GLY A 80 8.52 17.62 3.53
N THR A 81 8.44 16.75 4.55
CA THR A 81 9.42 16.72 5.64
C THR A 81 10.84 16.38 5.17
N ARG A 82 10.99 15.52 4.14
CA ARG A 82 12.29 15.27 3.50
C ARG A 82 12.79 16.46 2.69
N SER A 83 11.91 17.14 1.94
CA SER A 83 12.27 18.36 1.20
C SER A 83 12.69 19.53 2.11
N PHE A 84 12.24 19.56 3.36
CA PHE A 84 12.72 20.54 4.36
C PHE A 84 14.00 20.08 5.10
N SER A 85 14.54 18.89 4.81
CA SER A 85 15.76 18.35 5.43
C SER A 85 16.87 17.96 4.43
N GLU A 86 16.65 18.18 3.13
CA GLU A 86 17.65 18.00 2.05
C GLU A 86 18.06 19.35 1.41
N GLU A 87 18.00 20.46 2.16
CA GLU A 87 18.68 21.74 1.82
C GLU A 87 20.04 21.86 2.53
N GLU A 88 20.74 20.75 2.77
CA GLU A 88 22.16 20.77 3.16
C GLU A 88 22.93 19.71 2.34
N LEU A 89 23.82 20.20 1.47
CA LEU A 89 24.96 19.52 0.83
C LEU A 89 24.70 18.79 -0.51
N ASP A 90 24.67 19.56 -1.60
CA ASP A 90 25.33 19.14 -2.84
C ASP A 90 25.94 20.37 -3.56
N ASP A 91 26.97 20.94 -2.93
CA ASP A 91 27.83 22.02 -3.45
C ASP A 91 29.14 21.42 -4.06
N GLU A 92 29.07 20.28 -4.74
CA GLU A 92 30.23 19.68 -5.43
C GLU A 92 29.94 19.21 -6.87
N ASP A 93 29.34 20.06 -7.71
CA ASP A 93 29.30 19.79 -9.16
C ASP A 93 29.59 21.00 -10.06
N PHE A 94 30.54 21.85 -9.63
CA PHE A 94 31.28 22.74 -10.53
C PHE A 94 32.78 22.46 -10.47
N LYS A 95 33.23 21.46 -11.23
CA LYS A 95 34.57 21.47 -11.81
C LYS A 95 34.68 20.70 -13.12
#